data_AF-A0A960JS33-F1
#
_entry.id   AF-A0A960JS33-F1
#
_cell.length_a   1.000
_cell.length_b   1.000
_cell.length_c   1.000
_cell.angle_alpha   90.00
_cell.angle_beta   90.00
_cell.angle_gamma   90.00
#
_symmetry.space_group_name_H-M   'P 1'
#
loop_
_entity.id
_entity.type
_entity.pdbx_description
1 polymer ?
#
loop_
_entity_poly.entity_id
_entity_poly.type
_entity_poly.pdbx_seq_one_letter_code
_entity_poly.pdbx_strand_id
1 'polypeptide(L)' 'MTTDGPLDLETLALEAAEGTLDTVVVAFSDMTGRLLGKRVTARFFLDHVVDRGGHAGEGIEACNYLLTTDV' A
#
# COMPACT_ATOMS: atom_id res chain seq x y z
N MET A 1 15.70 5.05 -11.92
CA MET A 1 14.62 4.54 -12.77
C MET A 1 13.45 5.50 -12.57
N THR A 2 13.27 6.45 -13.48
CA THR A 2 12.11 7.35 -13.48
C THR A 2 10.98 6.59 -14.15
N THR A 3 9.96 6.20 -13.40
CA THR A 3 8.76 5.55 -13.96
C THR A 3 7.81 6.62 -14.49
N ASP A 4 7.53 6.59 -15.79
CA ASP A 4 6.56 7.46 -16.48
C ASP A 4 5.11 7.04 -16.15
N GLY A 5 4.75 7.05 -14.86
CA GLY A 5 3.42 6.69 -14.37
C GLY A 5 3.43 5.84 -13.10
N PRO A 6 2.24 5.52 -12.56
CA PRO A 6 2.09 4.64 -11.42
C PRO A 6 2.57 3.22 -11.76
N LEU A 7 3.26 2.59 -10.81
CA LEU A 7 3.69 1.20 -10.90
C LEU A 7 2.45 0.27 -10.93
N ASP A 8 2.38 -0.62 -11.92
CA ASP A 8 1.32 -1.63 -11.98
C ASP A 8 1.61 -2.82 -11.03
N LEU A 9 0.56 -3.60 -10.73
CA LEU A 9 0.65 -4.72 -9.77
C LEU A 9 1.49 -5.90 -10.26
N GLU A 10 1.67 -6.07 -11.56
CA GLU A 10 2.48 -7.15 -12.12
C GLU A 10 3.96 -6.84 -11.93
N THR A 11 4.36 -5.60 -12.24
CA THR A 11 5.70 -5.08 -12.02
C THR A 11 6.04 -5.04 -10.53
N LEU A 12 5.11 -4.59 -9.68
CA LEU A 12 5.28 -4.63 -8.23
C LEU A 12 5.53 -6.06 -7.72
N ALA A 13 4.79 -7.05 -8.25
CA ALA A 13 5.00 -8.46 -7.88
C ALA A 13 6.37 -9.00 -8.33
N LEU A 14 6.85 -8.59 -9.49
CA LEU A 14 8.17 -8.95 -9.99
C LEU A 14 9.28 -8.34 -9.12
N GLU A 15 9.23 -7.03 -8.87
CA GLU A 15 10.22 -6.34 -8.02
C GLU A 15 10.20 -6.85 -6.57
N ALA A 16 9.03 -7.22 -6.05
CA ALA A 16 8.91 -7.85 -4.74
C ALA A 16 9.55 -9.25 -4.70
N ALA A 17 9.39 -10.05 -5.77
CA ALA A 17 10.01 -11.37 -5.87
C ALA A 17 11.53 -11.29 -6.04
N GLU A 18 12.03 -10.26 -6.73
CA GLU A 18 13.46 -9.98 -6.91
C GLU A 18 14.10 -9.33 -5.66
N GLY A 19 13.28 -8.89 -4.69
CA GLY A 19 13.74 -8.23 -3.47
C GLY A 19 14.19 -6.79 -3.68
N THR A 20 13.92 -6.21 -4.86
CA THR A 20 14.19 -4.80 -5.16
C THR A 20 13.14 -3.87 -4.53
N LEU A 21 11.93 -4.39 -4.26
CA LEU A 21 10.85 -3.70 -3.55
C LEU A 21 10.40 -4.52 -2.33
N ASP A 22 10.82 -4.08 -1.14
CA ASP A 22 10.50 -4.77 0.12
C ASP A 22 9.24 -4.24 0.82
N THR A 23 9.04 -2.91 0.82
CA THR A 23 8.04 -2.24 1.65
C THR A 23 7.10 -1.39 0.79
N VAL A 24 5.81 -1.47 1.07
CA VAL A 24 4.75 -0.61 0.54
C VAL A 24 4.20 0.28 1.67
N VAL A 25 4.05 1.57 1.38
CA VAL A 25 3.37 2.52 2.28
C VAL A 25 1.94 2.69 1.78
N VAL A 26 0.98 2.19 2.55
CA VAL A 26 -0.45 2.44 2.29
C VAL A 26 -0.85 3.63 3.15
N ALA A 27 -1.18 4.75 2.50
CA ALA A 27 -1.48 6.00 3.19
C ALA A 27 -2.71 6.71 2.59
N PHE A 28 -3.37 7.50 3.44
CA PHE A 28 -4.48 8.37 3.09
C PHE A 28 -4.34 9.70 3.84
N SER A 29 -5.05 10.73 3.38
CA SER A 29 -5.06 12.04 4.02
C SER A 29 -6.06 12.11 5.17
N ASP A 30 -5.65 12.65 6.31
CA ASP A 30 -6.55 12.99 7.42
C ASP A 30 -7.31 14.32 7.18
N MET A 31 -8.12 14.77 8.15
CA MET A 31 -8.89 16.03 8.03
C MET A 31 -8.02 17.30 7.88
N THR A 32 -6.75 17.23 8.24
CA THR A 32 -5.77 18.33 8.12
C THR A 32 -4.89 18.21 6.88
N GLY A 33 -5.07 17.14 6.08
CA GLY A 33 -4.26 16.85 4.90
C GLY A 33 -2.93 16.15 5.18
N ARG A 34 -2.70 15.64 6.40
CA ARG A 34 -1.51 14.85 6.74
C ARG A 34 -1.67 13.42 6.24
N LEU A 35 -0.58 12.84 5.73
CA LEU A 35 -0.57 11.42 5.34
C LEU A 35 -0.40 10.53 6.56
N LEU A 36 -1.40 9.68 6.80
CA LEU A 36 -1.38 8.63 7.82
C LEU A 36 -1.58 7.27 7.15
N GLY A 37 -1.02 6.23 7.74
CA GLY A 37 -1.00 4.93 7.07
C GLY A 37 -0.17 3.87 7.77
N LYS A 38 0.04 2.76 7.06
CA LYS A 38 0.85 1.64 7.51
C LYS A 38 1.95 1.34 6.51
N ARG A 39 3.10 0.92 7.03
CA ARG A 39 4.16 0.28 6.24
C ARG A 39 3.94 -1.22 6.32
N VAL A 40 3.84 -1.85 5.17
CA VAL A 40 3.66 -3.30 5.06
C VAL A 40 4.69 -3.87 4.09
N THR A 41 5.04 -5.14 4.23
CA THR A 41 5.86 -5.80 3.22
C THR A 41 5.11 -5.86 1.89
N ALA A 42 5.82 -5.75 0.77
CA ALA A 42 5.27 -5.83 -0.57
C ALA A 42 4.48 -7.13 -0.79
N ARG A 43 4.97 -8.24 -0.21
CA ARG A 43 4.30 -9.54 -0.24
C ARG A 43 2.94 -9.50 0.45
N PHE A 44 2.89 -9.01 1.69
CA PHE A 44 1.62 -8.81 2.41
C PHE A 44 0.64 -7.92 1.63
N PHE A 45 1.14 -6.84 1.01
CA PHE A 45 0.31 -5.96 0.20
C PHE A 45 -0.33 -6.70 -0.98
N LEU A 46 0.45 -7.50 -1.72
CA LEU A 46 -0.03 -8.28 -2.86
C LEU A 46 -0.95 -9.45 -2.49
N ASP A 47 -0.71 -10.05 -1.33
CA ASP A 47 -1.42 -11.26 -0.89
C ASP A 47 -2.76 -10.92 -0.19
N HIS A 48 -2.84 -9.78 0.52
CA HIS A 48 -3.99 -9.46 1.39
C HIS A 48 -4.65 -8.11 1.11
N VAL A 49 -3.94 -7.12 0.57
CA VAL A 49 -4.46 -5.73 0.56
C VAL A 49 -5.18 -5.39 -0.73
N VAL A 50 -4.64 -5.81 -1.88
CA VAL A 50 -5.16 -5.43 -3.21
C VAL A 50 -5.91 -6.56 -3.90
N ASP A 51 -6.83 -6.18 -4.78
CA ASP A 51 -7.45 -7.11 -5.71
C ASP A 51 -6.41 -7.61 -6.72
N ARG A 52 -6.21 -8.93 -6.78
CA ARG A 52 -5.24 -9.54 -7.71
C ARG A 52 -5.60 -10.97 -8.03
N GLY A 53 -5.39 -11.38 -9.28
CA GLY A 53 -5.50 -12.79 -9.69
C GLY A 53 -6.87 -13.43 -9.46
N GLY A 54 -7.95 -12.64 -9.44
CA GLY A 54 -9.30 -13.12 -9.16
C GLY A 54 -9.66 -13.23 -7.68
N HIS A 55 -8.76 -12.82 -6.77
CA HIS A 55 -9.03 -12.68 -5.34
C HIS A 55 -9.31 -11.20 -5.03
N ALA A 56 -10.37 -10.96 -4.24
CA ALA A 56 -10.68 -9.64 -3.71
C ALA A 56 -9.84 -9.38 -2.44
N GLY A 57 -9.11 -8.28 -2.42
CA GLY A 57 -8.29 -7.87 -1.29
C GLY A 57 -9.14 -7.51 -0.08
N GLU A 58 -8.58 -7.73 1.10
CA GLU A 58 -9.16 -7.37 2.40
C GLU A 58 -9.00 -5.87 2.70
N GLY A 59 -8.09 -5.18 2.00
CA GLY A 59 -7.73 -3.79 2.25
C GLY A 59 -6.82 -3.60 3.46
N ILE A 60 -6.63 -2.34 3.87
CA ILE A 60 -5.91 -1.97 5.09
C ILE A 60 -6.86 -1.29 6.07
N GLU A 61 -6.88 -1.82 7.29
CA GLU A 61 -7.65 -1.23 8.38
C GLU A 61 -7.18 0.20 8.70
N ALA A 62 -8.09 1.15 8.54
CA ALA A 62 -7.92 2.58 8.77
C ALA A 62 -8.89 3.06 9.85
N CYS A 63 -8.58 2.75 11.11
CA CYS A 63 -9.42 3.08 12.25
C CYS A 63 -9.78 4.58 12.31
N ASN A 64 -11.00 4.91 12.73
CA ASN A 64 -11.51 6.30 12.76
C ASN A 64 -10.63 7.29 13.53
N TYR A 65 -9.90 6.84 14.56
CA TYR A 65 -8.99 7.73 15.28
C TYR A 65 -7.91 8.31 14.36
N LEU A 66 -7.51 7.60 13.31
CA LEU A 66 -6.55 8.08 12.32
C LEU A 66 -7.08 9.28 11.52
N LEU A 67 -8.39 9.53 11.47
CA LEU A 67 -8.91 10.70 10.76
C LEU A 67 -8.76 12.00 11.55
N THR A 68 -8.63 11.91 12.88
CA THR A 68 -8.78 13.06 13.78
C THR A 68 -7.66 13.19 14.82
N THR A 69 -6.70 12.27 14.85
CA THR A 69 -5.60 12.27 15.83
C THR A 69 -4.61 13.39 15.53
N ASP A 70 -4.27 14.23 16.51
CA ASP A 70 -3.29 15.31 16.39
C ASP A 70 -1.88 14.94 16.91
N VAL A 71 -1.75 13.74 17.45
CA VAL A 71 -0.50 13.18 18.02
C VAL A 71 0.63 12.96 17.00
#